data_AF-A0A1U8KJ94-F1
#
_entry.id   AF-A0A1U8KJ94-F1
#
_cell.length_a   1.000
_cell.length_b   1.000
_cell.length_c   1.000
_cell.angle_alpha   90.00
_cell.angle_beta   90.00
_cell.angle_gamma   90.00
#
_symmetry.space_group_name_H-M   'P 1'
#
loop_
_entity.id
_entity.type
_entity.pdbx_description
1 polymer ?
#
loop_
_entity_poly.entity_id
_entity_poly.type
_entity_poly.pdbx_seq_one_letter_code
_entity_poly.pdbx_strand_id
1 'polypeptide(L)'
;MAIERIYSLQILILNLIASILYQSCESFLTTPSSIINPSKVKQVSWKPRAFVYEGFLTDLECDHLISLAKSELKRSAVADNVSGQSKLSEVRTSSGMFIPKGKDPIVAGIEDKISTWTFLPKENGEDIQVLRYEHGQKYDPHYDYFTDKVNIARGGHRIATVLMYLTNVTKGGETVFPQAEEPSRRRTPPKDYLSECAKKGIAVKPRRGDALLFFSLFPTAIPDQNSLHAGCPVIEGEKWSATKWIHVDSFEKNLDIGGNCTDLNESCERWAALGECTKNREYMIGTAELPGYCRRSCKVC
;
A
#
# COMPACT_ATOMS: atom_id res chain seq x y z
N MET A 1 -40.93 38.05 -35.80
CA MET A 1 -40.51 38.46 -34.44
C MET A 1 -41.01 37.55 -33.32
N ALA A 2 -42.30 37.21 -33.20
CA ALA A 2 -42.78 36.35 -32.09
C ALA A 2 -42.35 34.87 -32.22
N ILE A 3 -42.30 34.34 -33.45
CA ILE A 3 -41.98 32.93 -33.73
C ILE A 3 -40.50 32.62 -33.49
N GLU A 4 -39.58 33.51 -33.88
CA GLU A 4 -38.13 33.33 -33.64
C GLU A 4 -37.76 33.32 -32.15
N ARG A 5 -38.49 34.08 -31.32
CA ARG A 5 -38.28 34.06 -29.86
C ARG A 5 -38.66 32.72 -29.24
N ILE A 6 -39.67 32.02 -29.78
CA ILE A 6 -40.09 30.70 -29.28
C ILE A 6 -39.04 29.64 -29.62
N TYR A 7 -38.50 29.65 -30.84
CA TYR A 7 -37.42 28.73 -31.23
C TYR A 7 -36.13 28.96 -30.43
N SER A 8 -35.77 30.23 -30.18
CA SER A 8 -34.61 30.57 -29.35
C SER A 8 -34.77 30.08 -27.90
N LEU A 9 -35.97 30.20 -27.33
CA LEU A 9 -36.27 29.72 -25.98
C LEU A 9 -36.25 28.19 -25.90
N GLN A 10 -36.77 27.49 -26.93
CA GLN A 10 -36.71 26.02 -27.01
C GLN A 10 -35.27 25.49 -27.10
N ILE A 11 -34.41 26.13 -27.89
CA ILE A 11 -32.99 25.76 -28.00
C ILE A 11 -32.26 26.00 -26.67
N LEU A 12 -32.56 27.10 -25.97
CA LEU A 12 -31.98 27.35 -24.65
C LEU A 12 -32.41 26.30 -23.63
N ILE A 13 -33.68 25.89 -23.64
CA ILE A 13 -34.21 24.85 -22.75
C ILE A 13 -33.59 23.49 -23.07
N LEU A 14 -33.45 23.13 -24.35
CA LEU A 14 -32.79 21.89 -24.77
C LEU A 14 -31.32 21.84 -24.35
N ASN A 15 -30.59 22.95 -24.51
CA ASN A 15 -29.20 23.04 -24.03
C ASN A 15 -29.11 22.98 -22.51
N LEU A 16 -30.02 23.63 -21.78
CA LEU A 16 -30.07 23.58 -20.32
C LEU A 16 -30.39 22.17 -19.82
N ILE A 17 -31.35 21.48 -20.45
CA ILE A 17 -31.68 20.08 -20.14
C ILE A 17 -30.48 19.18 -20.47
N ALA A 18 -29.80 19.38 -21.61
CA ALA A 18 -28.60 18.62 -21.96
C ALA A 18 -27.46 18.85 -20.95
N SER A 19 -27.24 20.09 -20.50
CA SER A 19 -26.26 20.41 -19.46
C SER A 19 -26.63 19.83 -18.11
N ILE A 20 -27.90 19.88 -17.70
CA ILE A 20 -28.38 19.26 -16.46
C ILE A 20 -28.27 17.74 -16.54
N LEU A 21 -28.60 17.13 -17.68
CA LEU A 21 -28.44 15.70 -17.91
C LEU A 21 -26.96 15.30 -17.90
N TYR A 22 -26.09 16.09 -18.51
CA TYR A 22 -24.63 15.86 -18.50
C TYR A 22 -24.06 15.97 -17.07
N GLN A 23 -24.46 16.99 -16.32
CA GLN A 23 -24.03 17.20 -14.93
C GLN A 23 -24.62 16.15 -13.97
N SER A 24 -25.84 15.67 -14.25
CA SER A 24 -26.43 14.55 -13.53
C SER A 24 -25.72 13.23 -13.86
N CYS A 25 -25.32 13.00 -15.11
CA CYS A 25 -24.58 11.82 -15.54
C CYS A 25 -23.16 11.79 -14.97
N GLU A 26 -22.48 12.95 -14.90
CA GLU A 26 -21.23 13.09 -14.13
C GLU A 26 -21.45 12.77 -12.65
N SER A 27 -22.56 13.20 -12.04
CA SER A 27 -22.86 12.87 -10.64
C SER A 27 -23.30 11.41 -10.40
N PHE A 28 -23.75 10.68 -11.43
CA PHE A 28 -23.98 9.23 -11.36
C PHE A 28 -22.70 8.41 -11.62
N LEU A 29 -21.67 9.03 -12.18
CA LEU A 29 -20.33 8.45 -12.28
C LEU A 29 -19.46 8.72 -11.04
N THR A 30 -19.96 9.50 -10.07
CA THR A 30 -19.25 9.80 -8.81
C THR A 30 -19.67 8.90 -7.67
N THR A 31 -19.03 7.75 -7.57
CA THR A 31 -18.24 7.26 -6.42
C THR A 31 -18.08 5.75 -6.61
N PRO A 32 -16.85 5.22 -6.74
CA PRO A 32 -16.65 3.78 -6.63
C PRO A 32 -17.11 3.39 -5.23
N SER A 33 -18.31 2.83 -5.15
CA SER A 33 -18.90 2.45 -3.89
C SER A 33 -17.96 1.46 -3.20
N SER A 34 -17.44 1.83 -2.03
CA SER A 34 -16.56 1.04 -1.18
C SER A 34 -17.27 -0.16 -0.54
N ILE A 35 -18.33 -0.68 -1.18
CA ILE A 35 -19.09 -1.82 -0.69
C ILE A 35 -18.18 -3.05 -0.68
N ILE A 36 -17.80 -3.43 0.52
CA ILE A 36 -17.17 -4.70 0.83
C ILE A 36 -18.27 -5.75 0.93
N ASN A 37 -18.11 -6.85 0.20
CA ASN A 37 -18.95 -8.03 0.32
C ASN A 37 -18.17 -9.13 1.06
N PRO A 38 -18.44 -9.36 2.35
CA PRO A 38 -17.75 -10.37 3.15
C PRO A 38 -17.87 -11.79 2.58
N SER A 39 -18.91 -12.11 1.79
CA SER A 39 -19.08 -13.44 1.20
C SER A 39 -18.00 -13.79 0.17
N LYS A 40 -17.26 -12.79 -0.33
CA LYS A 40 -16.13 -12.97 -1.26
C LYS A 40 -14.79 -13.20 -0.54
N VAL A 41 -14.76 -13.13 0.79
CA VAL A 41 -13.55 -13.32 1.58
C VAL A 41 -13.36 -14.78 1.96
N LYS A 42 -12.19 -15.32 1.63
CA LYS A 42 -11.77 -16.70 1.98
C LYS A 42 -10.60 -16.66 2.94
N GLN A 43 -10.73 -17.39 4.04
CA GLN A 43 -9.62 -17.59 4.98
C GLN A 43 -8.54 -18.46 4.33
N VAL A 44 -7.30 -17.95 4.33
CA VAL A 44 -6.09 -18.68 3.89
C VAL A 44 -5.41 -19.33 5.09
N SER A 45 -5.16 -18.56 6.16
CA SER A 45 -4.54 -19.05 7.39
C SER A 45 -4.95 -18.19 8.60
N TRP A 46 -4.82 -18.77 9.80
CA TRP A 46 -4.86 -18.04 11.08
C TRP A 46 -3.47 -17.73 11.63
N LYS A 47 -2.45 -18.44 11.17
CA LYS A 47 -1.04 -18.27 11.55
C LYS A 47 -0.18 -18.38 10.28
N PRO A 48 0.17 -17.26 9.63
CA PRO A 48 -0.25 -15.90 9.98
C PRO A 48 -1.73 -15.69 9.65
N ARG A 49 -2.34 -14.63 10.18
CA ARG A 49 -3.69 -14.24 9.75
C ARG A 49 -3.61 -13.80 8.29
N ALA A 50 -4.27 -14.53 7.39
CA ALA A 50 -4.26 -14.27 5.97
C ALA A 50 -5.62 -14.59 5.33
N PHE A 51 -6.11 -13.69 4.48
CA PHE A 51 -7.42 -13.74 3.84
C PHE A 51 -7.32 -13.26 2.40
N VAL A 52 -8.02 -13.93 1.48
CA VAL A 52 -8.15 -13.49 0.09
C VAL A 52 -9.55 -12.93 -0.12
N TYR A 53 -9.66 -11.73 -0.67
CA TYR A 53 -10.89 -11.19 -1.21
C TYR A 53 -10.92 -11.45 -2.72
N GLU A 54 -11.89 -12.23 -3.20
CA GLU A 54 -12.03 -12.53 -4.62
C GLU A 54 -12.67 -11.37 -5.38
N GLY A 55 -12.03 -10.88 -6.45
CA GLY A 55 -12.53 -9.72 -7.22
C GLY A 55 -12.68 -8.45 -6.39
N PHE A 56 -11.64 -8.12 -5.61
CA PHE A 56 -11.52 -6.89 -4.84
C PHE A 56 -11.37 -5.66 -5.74
N LEU A 57 -10.53 -5.78 -6.77
CA LEU A 57 -10.41 -4.80 -7.85
C LEU A 57 -11.23 -5.23 -9.06
N THR A 58 -11.79 -4.23 -9.74
CA THR A 58 -12.35 -4.37 -11.08
C THR A 58 -11.23 -4.45 -12.12
N ASP A 59 -11.53 -4.95 -13.32
CA ASP A 59 -10.56 -4.98 -14.42
C ASP A 59 -10.06 -3.57 -14.80
N LEU A 60 -10.94 -2.56 -14.74
CA LEU A 60 -10.57 -1.17 -15.00
C LEU A 60 -9.58 -0.63 -13.97
N GLU A 61 -9.80 -0.91 -12.68
CA GLU A 61 -8.86 -0.54 -11.60
C GLU A 61 -7.51 -1.23 -11.79
N CYS A 62 -7.50 -2.52 -12.18
CA CYS A 62 -6.27 -3.24 -12.48
C CYS A 62 -5.49 -2.62 -13.65
N ASP A 63 -6.16 -2.33 -14.77
CA ASP A 63 -5.51 -1.72 -15.94
C ASP A 63 -5.03 -0.30 -15.65
N HIS A 64 -5.80 0.45 -14.86
CA HIS A 64 -5.41 1.79 -14.44
C HIS A 64 -4.10 1.78 -13.66
N LEU A 65 -3.98 0.95 -12.60
CA LEU A 65 -2.75 0.82 -11.83
C LEU A 65 -1.55 0.35 -12.69
N ILE A 66 -1.76 -0.57 -13.62
CA ILE A 66 -0.71 -1.01 -14.56
C ILE A 66 -0.28 0.16 -15.46
N SER A 67 -1.23 0.94 -15.99
CA SER A 67 -0.95 2.05 -16.89
C SER A 67 -0.12 3.15 -16.22
N LEU A 68 -0.45 3.52 -14.98
CA LEU A 68 0.31 4.47 -14.16
C LEU A 68 1.75 4.01 -13.93
N ALA A 69 1.96 2.71 -13.74
CA ALA A 69 3.28 2.15 -13.49
C ALA A 69 4.14 2.04 -14.76
N LYS A 70 3.55 1.74 -15.93
CA LYS A 70 4.29 1.42 -17.17
C LYS A 70 5.28 2.51 -17.60
N SER A 71 4.99 3.79 -17.37
CA SER A 71 5.87 4.90 -17.73
C SER A 71 7.08 5.06 -16.80
N GLU A 72 7.05 4.46 -15.61
CA GLU A 72 8.00 4.78 -14.53
C GLU A 72 8.63 3.56 -13.86
N LEU A 73 8.43 2.35 -14.40
CA LEU A 73 9.03 1.13 -13.85
C LEU A 73 10.57 1.21 -13.85
N LYS A 74 11.15 1.13 -12.65
CA LYS A 74 12.60 0.97 -12.44
C LYS A 74 12.86 -0.34 -11.72
N ARG A 75 14.10 -0.83 -11.74
CA ARG A 75 14.46 -2.05 -10.99
C ARG A 75 14.15 -1.85 -9.50
N SER A 76 13.47 -2.82 -8.88
CA SER A 76 12.99 -2.70 -7.50
C SER A 76 14.16 -2.70 -6.52
N ALA A 77 14.01 -1.94 -5.45
CA ALA A 77 14.93 -1.91 -4.32
C ALA A 77 14.23 -2.40 -3.04
N VAL A 78 15.02 -2.80 -2.04
CA VAL A 78 14.56 -3.20 -0.71
C VAL A 78 15.19 -2.28 0.34
N ALA A 79 14.50 -2.09 1.47
CA ALA A 79 15.08 -1.37 2.60
C ALA A 79 16.20 -2.21 3.23
N ASP A 80 17.37 -1.61 3.41
CA ASP A 80 18.50 -2.23 4.09
C ASP A 80 18.27 -2.22 5.61
N ASN A 81 18.41 -3.38 6.25
CA ASN A 81 18.10 -3.55 7.67
C ASN A 81 19.03 -2.79 8.62
N VAL A 82 20.19 -2.31 8.15
CA VAL A 82 21.19 -1.62 8.99
C VAL A 82 21.08 -0.12 8.81
N SER A 83 21.04 0.33 7.57
CA SER A 83 21.03 1.75 7.20
C SER A 83 19.64 2.34 6.99
N GLY A 84 18.62 1.49 6.80
CA GLY A 84 17.26 1.91 6.41
C GLY A 84 17.17 2.41 4.96
N GLN A 85 18.28 2.45 4.21
CA GLN A 85 18.31 2.99 2.85
C GLN A 85 17.83 1.98 1.81
N SER A 86 17.31 2.49 0.70
CA SER A 86 16.84 1.69 -0.44
C SER A 86 18.03 1.17 -1.26
N LYS A 87 18.21 -0.15 -1.37
CA LYS A 87 19.32 -0.79 -2.12
C LYS A 87 18.79 -1.70 -3.24
N LEU A 88 19.44 -1.66 -4.41
CA LEU A 88 19.21 -2.63 -5.49
C LEU A 88 19.44 -4.06 -4.98
N SER A 89 18.48 -4.95 -5.23
CA SER A 89 18.41 -6.24 -4.55
C SER A 89 18.51 -7.42 -5.51
N GLU A 90 19.34 -8.41 -5.15
CA GLU A 90 19.28 -9.76 -5.76
C GLU A 90 18.15 -10.61 -5.15
N VAL A 91 17.68 -10.22 -3.96
CA VAL A 91 16.61 -10.88 -3.19
C VAL A 91 15.23 -10.61 -3.82
N ARG A 92 15.08 -9.44 -4.45
CA ARG A 92 13.89 -9.04 -5.20
C ARG A 92 14.27 -8.59 -6.60
N THR A 93 13.91 -9.39 -7.59
CA THR A 93 14.37 -9.19 -8.98
C THR A 93 13.36 -8.50 -9.90
N SER A 94 12.23 -8.01 -9.35
CA SER A 94 11.18 -7.29 -10.08
C SER A 94 11.57 -5.87 -10.50
N SER A 95 10.76 -5.28 -11.37
CA SER A 95 10.69 -3.82 -11.56
C SER A 95 9.48 -3.25 -10.80
N GLY A 96 9.56 -2.01 -10.33
CA GLY A 96 8.48 -1.37 -9.57
C GLY A 96 8.49 0.15 -9.59
N MET A 97 7.39 0.72 -9.11
CA MET A 97 7.12 2.15 -8.93
C MET A 97 6.17 2.34 -7.74
N PHE A 98 6.22 3.50 -7.10
CA PHE A 98 5.27 3.90 -6.06
C PHE A 98 4.25 4.89 -6.62
N ILE A 99 2.96 4.59 -6.55
CA ILE A 99 1.89 5.51 -6.91
C ILE A 99 1.55 6.32 -5.64
N PRO A 100 1.68 7.65 -5.66
CA PRO A 100 1.35 8.50 -4.51
C PRO A 100 -0.08 8.28 -4.01
N LYS A 101 -0.27 8.38 -2.69
CA LYS A 101 -1.62 8.38 -2.09
C LYS A 101 -2.53 9.40 -2.76
N GLY A 102 -3.79 9.02 -3.00
CA GLY A 102 -4.78 9.90 -3.62
C GLY A 102 -4.36 10.49 -4.98
N LYS A 103 -3.45 9.85 -5.73
CA LYS A 103 -2.91 10.35 -7.01
C LYS A 103 -3.99 10.80 -8.00
N ASP A 104 -5.11 10.08 -8.01
CA ASP A 104 -6.32 10.36 -8.78
C ASP A 104 -7.55 9.71 -8.10
N PRO A 105 -8.79 9.98 -8.56
CA PRO A 105 -9.99 9.44 -7.95
C PRO A 105 -10.10 7.91 -7.94
N ILE A 106 -9.48 7.20 -8.89
CA ILE A 106 -9.49 5.73 -8.92
C ILE A 106 -8.57 5.20 -7.82
N VAL A 107 -7.36 5.75 -7.72
CA VAL A 107 -6.40 5.39 -6.65
C VAL A 107 -7.01 5.68 -5.28
N ALA A 108 -7.60 6.86 -5.08
CA ALA A 108 -8.28 7.19 -3.84
C ALA A 108 -9.41 6.20 -3.51
N GLY A 109 -10.25 5.85 -4.49
CA GLY A 109 -11.31 4.85 -4.31
C GLY A 109 -10.81 3.46 -3.92
N ILE A 110 -9.65 3.05 -4.43
CA ILE A 110 -9.00 1.79 -4.04
C ILE A 110 -8.52 1.87 -2.59
N GLU A 111 -7.91 2.99 -2.18
CA GLU A 111 -7.48 3.21 -0.79
C GLU A 111 -8.65 3.22 0.20
N ASP A 112 -9.79 3.78 -0.20
CA ASP A 112 -11.05 3.75 0.56
C ASP A 112 -11.56 2.33 0.77
N LYS A 113 -11.52 1.52 -0.29
CA LYS A 113 -11.90 0.11 -0.27
C LYS A 113 -10.96 -0.69 0.64
N ILE A 114 -9.65 -0.43 0.58
CA ILE A 114 -8.65 -1.07 1.45
C ILE A 114 -8.93 -0.73 2.91
N SER A 115 -9.13 0.54 3.23
CA SER A 115 -9.41 0.98 4.59
C SER A 115 -10.71 0.36 5.13
N THR A 116 -11.76 0.31 4.29
CA THR A 116 -13.04 -0.29 4.66
C THR A 116 -12.92 -1.79 4.92
N TRP A 117 -12.15 -2.53 4.10
CA TRP A 117 -11.98 -3.98 4.27
C TRP A 117 -11.09 -4.34 5.46
N THR A 118 -10.00 -3.58 5.66
CA THR A 118 -9.01 -3.87 6.70
C THR A 118 -9.42 -3.34 8.07
N PHE A 119 -10.37 -2.41 8.13
CA PHE A 119 -10.68 -1.59 9.32
C PHE A 119 -9.48 -0.79 9.84
N LEU A 120 -8.49 -0.53 8.97
CA LEU A 120 -7.34 0.30 9.27
C LEU A 120 -7.47 1.67 8.59
N PRO A 121 -7.09 2.77 9.24
CA PRO A 121 -7.23 4.11 8.67
C PRO A 121 -6.36 4.30 7.41
N LYS A 122 -6.82 5.13 6.46
CA LYS A 122 -6.09 5.38 5.19
C LYS A 122 -4.76 6.09 5.42
N GLU A 123 -4.70 6.92 6.45
CA GLU A 123 -3.54 7.69 6.89
C GLU A 123 -2.38 6.79 7.34
N ASN A 124 -2.66 5.57 7.80
CA ASN A 124 -1.65 4.57 8.16
C ASN A 124 -0.99 3.92 6.94
N GLY A 125 -1.55 4.09 5.74
CA GLY A 125 -1.06 3.44 4.54
C GLY A 125 0.08 4.19 3.86
N GLU A 126 1.10 3.47 3.41
CA GLU A 126 2.14 3.98 2.48
C GLU A 126 1.60 4.20 1.06
N ASP A 127 2.37 4.82 0.18
CA ASP A 127 2.10 4.83 -1.27
C ASP A 127 1.91 3.40 -1.82
N ILE A 128 1.08 3.24 -2.86
CA ILE A 128 0.85 1.92 -3.47
C ILE A 128 2.07 1.52 -4.31
N GLN A 129 2.73 0.42 -3.96
CA GLN A 129 3.85 -0.09 -4.73
C GLN A 129 3.38 -1.04 -5.84
N VAL A 130 3.48 -0.63 -7.11
CA VAL A 130 3.20 -1.50 -8.27
C VAL A 130 4.47 -2.19 -8.73
N LEU A 131 4.36 -3.48 -9.05
CA LEU A 131 5.47 -4.38 -9.32
C LEU A 131 5.18 -5.27 -10.52
N ARG A 132 6.22 -5.53 -11.30
CA ARG A 132 6.19 -6.44 -12.46
C ARG A 132 7.26 -7.51 -12.30
N TYR A 133 6.85 -8.76 -12.39
CA TYR A 133 7.72 -9.93 -12.41
C TYR A 133 7.60 -10.66 -13.75
N GLU A 134 8.72 -10.73 -14.47
CA GLU A 134 8.88 -11.50 -15.69
C GLU A 134 9.29 -12.95 -15.40
N HIS A 135 9.47 -13.76 -16.44
CA HIS A 135 9.89 -15.15 -16.32
C HIS A 135 11.14 -15.31 -15.43
N GLY A 136 11.06 -16.20 -14.46
CA GLY A 136 12.13 -16.49 -13.48
C GLY A 136 12.27 -15.45 -12.35
N GLN A 137 11.69 -14.26 -12.48
CA GLN A 137 11.77 -13.23 -11.43
C GLN A 137 10.94 -13.64 -10.21
N LYS A 138 11.43 -13.27 -9.03
CA LYS A 138 10.93 -13.73 -7.73
C LYS A 138 11.15 -12.68 -6.65
N TYR A 139 10.62 -12.95 -5.47
CA TYR A 139 11.00 -12.30 -4.22
C TYR A 139 11.26 -13.38 -3.18
N ASP A 140 12.50 -13.48 -2.71
CA ASP A 140 12.87 -14.41 -1.65
C ASP A 140 12.11 -14.14 -0.32
N PRO A 141 12.05 -15.13 0.58
CA PRO A 141 11.32 -15.01 1.84
C PRO A 141 11.76 -13.80 2.67
N HIS A 142 10.78 -13.01 3.12
CA HIS A 142 10.99 -11.81 3.92
C HIS A 142 9.80 -11.51 4.82
N TYR A 143 9.99 -10.50 5.68
CA TYR A 143 8.95 -9.91 6.50
C TYR A 143 8.64 -8.51 6.00
N ASP A 144 7.39 -8.10 6.16
CA ASP A 144 6.98 -6.73 5.89
C ASP A 144 7.16 -5.82 7.12
N TYR A 145 7.27 -6.36 8.33
CA TYR A 145 7.63 -5.54 9.50
C TYR A 145 9.12 -5.19 9.46
N PHE A 146 9.47 -4.05 10.03
CA PHE A 146 10.86 -3.57 10.10
C PHE A 146 11.64 -4.22 11.24
N THR A 147 12.96 -4.32 11.07
CA THR A 147 13.91 -4.60 12.16
C THR A 147 14.74 -3.37 12.52
N ASP A 148 14.73 -2.34 11.67
CA ASP A 148 15.48 -1.11 11.83
C ASP A 148 14.67 -0.02 12.52
N LYS A 149 15.33 0.80 13.34
CA LYS A 149 14.66 1.88 14.09
C LYS A 149 14.20 3.04 13.22
N VAL A 150 14.80 3.23 12.04
CA VAL A 150 14.58 4.38 11.17
C VAL A 150 13.19 4.31 10.53
N ASN A 151 12.85 3.16 9.97
CA ASN A 151 11.54 2.92 9.39
C ASN A 151 10.45 2.78 10.47
N ILE A 152 10.77 2.20 11.63
CA ILE A 152 9.83 2.14 12.77
C ILE A 152 9.45 3.55 13.25
N ALA A 153 10.34 4.53 13.16
CA ALA A 153 10.00 5.91 13.56
C ALA A 153 8.90 6.55 12.67
N ARG A 154 8.62 5.98 11.50
CA ARG A 154 7.60 6.47 10.57
C ARG A 154 6.33 5.61 10.67
N GLY A 155 5.43 5.98 11.59
CA GLY A 155 4.15 5.28 11.81
C GLY A 155 4.27 3.92 12.52
N GLY A 156 5.46 3.52 12.99
CA GLY A 156 5.69 2.22 13.63
C GLY A 156 5.87 1.08 12.64
N HIS A 157 5.74 -0.16 13.12
CA HIS A 157 5.76 -1.34 12.25
C HIS A 157 4.57 -1.33 11.27
N ARG A 158 4.78 -1.93 10.10
CA ARG A 158 3.68 -2.35 9.22
C ARG A 158 2.89 -3.46 9.91
N ILE A 159 1.62 -3.21 10.22
CA ILE A 159 0.72 -4.16 10.87
C ILE A 159 0.13 -5.15 9.87
N ALA A 160 -0.16 -4.67 8.66
CA ALA A 160 -0.85 -5.44 7.63
C ALA A 160 -0.39 -5.04 6.23
N THR A 161 -0.52 -5.99 5.32
CA THR A 161 -0.22 -5.83 3.90
C THR A 161 -1.42 -6.28 3.09
N VAL A 162 -1.84 -5.43 2.14
CA VAL A 162 -2.80 -5.78 1.09
C VAL A 162 -2.04 -5.92 -0.22
N LEU A 163 -1.88 -7.15 -0.69
CA LEU A 163 -1.28 -7.49 -1.97
C LEU A 163 -2.37 -7.77 -3.01
N MET A 164 -2.56 -6.83 -3.93
CA MET A 164 -3.54 -6.92 -5.02
C MET A 164 -2.88 -7.52 -6.26
N TYR A 165 -3.53 -8.50 -6.87
CA TYR A 165 -3.06 -9.14 -8.10
C TYR A 165 -3.68 -8.47 -9.32
N LEU A 166 -2.84 -7.87 -10.18
CA LEU A 166 -3.29 -7.09 -11.32
C LEU A 166 -3.35 -7.92 -12.61
N THR A 167 -2.75 -9.11 -12.63
CA THR A 167 -2.82 -10.08 -13.75
C THR A 167 -3.10 -11.49 -13.26
N ASN A 168 -3.66 -12.31 -14.15
CA ASN A 168 -3.66 -13.76 -14.00
C ASN A 168 -2.28 -14.28 -14.36
N VAL A 169 -1.71 -15.17 -13.54
CA VAL A 169 -0.43 -15.83 -13.83
C VAL A 169 -0.69 -17.27 -14.22
N THR A 170 -0.20 -17.68 -15.39
CA THR A 170 -0.44 -19.01 -15.95
C THR A 170 0.17 -20.09 -15.05
N LYS A 171 1.48 -20.00 -14.78
CA LYS A 171 2.22 -20.89 -13.88
C LYS A 171 3.23 -20.14 -13.03
N GLY A 172 3.37 -20.54 -11.76
CA GLY A 172 4.24 -19.88 -10.81
C GLY A 172 3.66 -18.56 -10.27
N GLY A 173 4.51 -17.69 -9.73
CA GLY A 173 4.14 -16.37 -9.25
C GLY A 173 3.36 -16.34 -7.93
N GLU A 174 3.15 -17.48 -7.27
CA GLU A 174 2.37 -17.57 -6.05
C GLU A 174 2.96 -16.75 -4.91
N THR A 175 2.10 -16.25 -4.02
CA THR A 175 2.54 -15.75 -2.71
C THR A 175 2.49 -16.91 -1.73
N VAL A 176 3.65 -17.33 -1.22
CA VAL A 176 3.76 -18.48 -0.30
C VAL A 176 4.14 -18.01 1.10
N PHE A 177 3.56 -18.64 2.12
CA PHE A 177 3.89 -18.50 3.54
C PHE A 177 4.53 -19.80 4.04
N PRO A 178 5.87 -19.92 4.01
CA PRO A 178 6.56 -21.18 4.31
C PRO A 178 6.42 -21.64 5.76
N GLN A 179 6.14 -20.72 6.69
CA GLN A 179 5.99 -21.00 8.11
C GLN A 179 4.53 -21.10 8.57
N ALA A 180 3.57 -20.99 7.64
CA ALA A 180 2.16 -21.01 8.02
C ALA A 180 1.73 -22.40 8.53
N GLU A 181 0.95 -22.43 9.60
CA GLU A 181 0.41 -23.68 10.15
C GLU A 181 -0.72 -24.21 9.25
N GLU A 182 -0.52 -25.39 8.65
CA GLU A 182 -1.55 -26.09 7.89
C GLU A 182 -2.62 -26.66 8.85
N PRO A 183 -3.93 -26.45 8.60
CA PRO A 183 -4.96 -27.03 9.44
C PRO A 183 -4.93 -28.55 9.38
N SER A 184 -4.75 -29.20 10.53
CA SER A 184 -4.66 -30.66 10.69
C SER A 184 -5.89 -31.46 10.21
N ARG A 185 -6.98 -30.79 9.79
CA ARG A 185 -8.24 -31.42 9.35
C ARG A 185 -8.57 -31.24 7.87
N ARG A 186 -7.76 -30.53 7.08
CA ARG A 186 -7.96 -30.45 5.63
C ARG A 186 -6.95 -31.37 4.94
N ARG A 187 -7.39 -32.55 4.52
CA ARG A 187 -6.72 -33.29 3.43
C ARG A 187 -6.85 -32.41 2.19
N THR A 188 -5.91 -31.50 2.00
CA THR A 188 -5.90 -30.66 0.82
C THR A 188 -5.68 -31.59 -0.37
N PRO A 189 -6.58 -31.60 -1.38
CA PRO A 189 -6.36 -32.39 -2.59
C PRO A 189 -5.01 -32.02 -3.21
N PRO A 190 -4.41 -32.93 -4.01
CA PRO A 190 -3.11 -32.69 -4.62
C PRO A 190 -3.06 -31.31 -5.25
N LYS A 191 -2.19 -30.44 -4.74
CA LYS A 191 -2.00 -29.07 -5.25
C LYS A 191 -1.14 -29.13 -6.53
N ASP A 192 -1.52 -29.99 -7.49
CA ASP A 192 -0.71 -30.30 -8.68
C ASP A 192 -0.54 -29.08 -9.60
N TYR A 193 -1.42 -28.08 -9.47
CA TYR A 193 -1.35 -26.81 -10.19
C TYR A 193 -0.35 -25.80 -9.57
N LEU A 194 0.20 -26.07 -8.39
CA LEU A 194 1.15 -25.19 -7.71
C LEU A 194 2.59 -25.51 -8.10
N SER A 195 3.42 -24.47 -8.15
CA SER A 195 4.87 -24.60 -8.32
C SER A 195 5.54 -25.31 -7.14
N GLU A 196 6.73 -25.87 -7.36
CA GLU A 196 7.56 -26.46 -6.29
C GLU A 196 7.90 -25.46 -5.19
N CYS A 197 8.02 -24.17 -5.53
CA CYS A 197 8.17 -23.11 -4.55
C CYS A 197 6.92 -22.98 -3.66
N ALA A 198 5.74 -22.97 -4.27
CA ALA A 198 4.47 -22.79 -3.56
C ALA A 198 4.11 -23.99 -2.67
N LYS A 199 4.60 -25.20 -3.01
CA LYS A 199 4.43 -26.41 -2.19
C LYS A 199 5.18 -26.37 -0.84
N LYS A 200 6.08 -25.39 -0.63
CA LYS A 200 6.82 -25.23 0.63
C LYS A 200 5.98 -24.66 1.78
N GLY A 201 4.72 -24.29 1.55
CA GLY A 201 3.83 -23.78 2.59
C GLY A 201 2.41 -23.54 2.08
N ILE A 202 1.64 -22.75 2.83
CA ILE A 202 0.34 -22.27 2.36
C ILE A 202 0.59 -21.19 1.29
N ALA A 203 -0.04 -21.32 0.13
CA ALA A 203 0.21 -20.42 -1.00
C ALA A 203 -1.08 -19.93 -1.65
N VAL A 204 -1.01 -18.72 -2.21
CA VAL A 204 -2.09 -18.05 -2.94
C VAL A 204 -1.63 -17.84 -4.38
N LYS A 205 -2.41 -18.36 -5.33
CA LYS A 205 -2.14 -18.18 -6.77
C LYS A 205 -2.63 -16.78 -7.21
N PRO A 206 -1.83 -16.02 -7.99
CA PRO A 206 -2.26 -14.72 -8.48
C PRO A 206 -3.42 -14.87 -9.46
N ARG A 207 -4.52 -14.23 -9.13
CA ARG A 207 -5.71 -14.12 -9.97
C ARG A 207 -6.07 -12.65 -10.06
N ARG A 208 -6.21 -12.15 -11.28
CA ARG A 208 -6.51 -10.74 -11.54
C ARG A 208 -7.74 -10.30 -10.75
N GLY A 209 -7.63 -9.15 -10.09
CA GLY A 209 -8.69 -8.56 -9.30
C GLY A 209 -8.72 -9.05 -7.84
N ASP A 210 -8.15 -10.21 -7.53
CA ASP A 210 -8.10 -10.69 -6.15
C ASP A 210 -7.10 -9.89 -5.31
N ALA A 211 -7.37 -9.75 -4.01
CA ALA A 211 -6.46 -9.13 -3.05
C ALA A 211 -6.21 -10.07 -1.86
N LEU A 212 -4.94 -10.23 -1.49
CA LEU A 212 -4.49 -10.95 -0.31
C LEU A 212 -4.19 -9.96 0.81
N LEU A 213 -4.94 -10.04 1.90
CA LEU A 213 -4.64 -9.36 3.16
C LEU A 213 -3.94 -10.33 4.09
N PHE A 214 -2.78 -9.96 4.62
CA PHE A 214 -2.12 -10.68 5.70
C PHE A 214 -1.54 -9.72 6.74
N PHE A 215 -1.40 -10.23 7.96
CA PHE A 215 -0.91 -9.43 9.09
C PHE A 215 0.52 -9.81 9.45
N SER A 216 1.38 -8.81 9.54
CA SER A 216 2.78 -8.95 9.95
C SER A 216 2.94 -8.99 11.47
N LEU A 217 1.92 -8.50 12.20
CA LEU A 217 1.90 -8.47 13.66
C LEU A 217 0.70 -9.24 14.23
N PHE A 218 0.90 -9.78 15.42
CA PHE A 218 -0.19 -10.23 16.28
C PHE A 218 -1.06 -9.03 16.71
N PRO A 219 -2.31 -9.26 17.15
CA PRO A 219 -3.14 -8.21 17.76
C PRO A 219 -2.49 -7.50 18.96
N THR A 220 -1.48 -8.12 19.59
CA THR A 220 -0.64 -7.54 20.64
C THR A 220 0.47 -6.61 20.11
N ALA A 221 0.49 -6.30 18.81
CA ALA A 221 1.51 -5.51 18.11
C ALA A 221 2.93 -6.13 18.11
N ILE A 222 3.05 -7.42 18.43
CA ILE A 222 4.32 -8.16 18.36
C ILE A 222 4.50 -8.75 16.95
N PRO A 223 5.71 -8.69 16.36
CA PRO A 223 5.99 -9.35 15.08
C PRO A 223 5.63 -10.84 15.05
N ASP A 224 4.85 -11.25 14.05
CA ASP A 224 4.46 -12.64 13.83
C ASP A 224 5.45 -13.30 12.86
N GLN A 225 6.27 -14.22 13.36
CA GLN A 225 7.24 -14.95 12.53
C GLN A 225 6.56 -15.82 11.46
N ASN A 226 5.32 -16.24 11.68
CA ASN A 226 4.58 -17.00 10.67
C ASN A 226 4.24 -16.14 9.45
N SER A 227 4.34 -14.81 9.54
CA SER A 227 4.14 -13.88 8.42
C SER A 227 5.27 -13.86 7.39
N LEU A 228 6.32 -14.68 7.58
CA LEU A 228 7.36 -14.89 6.59
C LEU A 228 6.69 -15.32 5.27
N HIS A 229 6.92 -14.54 4.23
CA HIS A 229 6.29 -14.78 2.94
C HIS A 229 7.26 -14.51 1.79
N ALA A 230 6.97 -15.11 0.64
CA ALA A 230 7.79 -15.00 -0.57
C ALA A 230 6.91 -14.89 -1.82
N GLY A 231 7.47 -14.30 -2.87
CA GLY A 231 6.93 -14.36 -4.22
C GLY A 231 7.64 -15.45 -5.01
N CYS A 232 6.95 -16.55 -5.30
CA CYS A 232 7.50 -17.64 -6.09
C CYS A 232 7.86 -17.19 -7.52
N PRO A 233 8.88 -17.81 -8.14
CA PRO A 233 9.25 -17.49 -9.51
C PRO A 233 8.07 -17.58 -10.47
N VAL A 234 7.94 -16.62 -11.38
CA VAL A 234 7.02 -16.73 -12.51
C VAL A 234 7.57 -17.75 -13.50
N ILE A 235 6.80 -18.79 -13.82
CA ILE A 235 7.21 -19.85 -14.75
C ILE A 235 6.62 -19.59 -16.13
N GLU A 236 5.36 -19.16 -16.19
CA GLU A 236 4.66 -18.88 -17.45
C GLU A 236 3.70 -17.70 -17.28
N GLY A 237 3.74 -16.76 -18.23
CA GLY A 237 3.01 -15.49 -18.16
C GLY A 237 3.82 -14.39 -17.48
N GLU A 238 3.11 -13.42 -16.91
CA GLU A 238 3.69 -12.25 -16.25
C GLU A 238 2.84 -11.87 -15.03
N LYS A 239 3.51 -11.54 -13.93
CA LYS A 239 2.84 -11.13 -12.69
C LYS A 239 2.95 -9.63 -12.53
N TRP A 240 1.81 -8.96 -12.48
CA TRP A 240 1.68 -7.62 -11.94
C TRP A 240 0.99 -7.65 -10.60
N SER A 241 1.50 -6.89 -9.64
CA SER A 241 0.89 -6.75 -8.33
C SER A 241 1.01 -5.32 -7.81
N ALA A 242 0.04 -4.91 -7.00
CA ALA A 242 0.08 -3.65 -6.25
C ALA A 242 0.04 -3.95 -4.75
N THR A 243 1.02 -3.47 -4.02
CA THR A 243 1.13 -3.67 -2.57
C THR A 243 0.78 -2.38 -1.85
N LYS A 244 -0.12 -2.48 -0.87
CA LYS A 244 -0.37 -1.43 0.12
C LYS A 244 0.10 -1.93 1.48
N TRP A 245 1.13 -1.29 2.03
CA TRP A 245 1.56 -1.50 3.41
C TRP A 245 0.82 -0.54 4.34
N ILE A 246 0.41 -1.04 5.50
CA ILE A 246 -0.36 -0.28 6.48
C ILE A 246 0.34 -0.37 7.82
N HIS A 247 0.61 0.78 8.43
CA HIS A 247 1.32 0.94 9.69
C HIS A 247 0.39 0.84 10.92
N VAL A 248 0.97 0.62 12.10
CA VAL A 248 0.24 0.65 13.38
C VAL A 248 -0.29 2.04 13.74
N ASP A 249 0.35 3.10 13.25
CA ASP A 249 -0.05 4.49 13.41
C ASP A 249 -0.03 5.21 12.05
N SER A 250 -0.45 6.47 12.02
CA SER A 250 -0.45 7.28 10.81
C SER A 250 0.93 7.29 10.16
N PHE A 251 0.97 6.89 8.88
CA PHE A 251 2.14 7.06 8.04
C PHE A 251 2.25 8.53 7.59
N GLU A 252 1.10 9.20 7.47
CA GLU A 252 1.01 10.63 7.21
C GLU A 252 0.66 11.41 8.48
N LYS A 253 1.71 11.90 9.16
CA LYS A 253 1.79 12.97 10.21
C LYS A 253 2.57 12.47 11.44
N ASN A 254 3.51 13.20 12.04
CA ASN A 254 3.98 14.58 11.88
C ASN A 254 5.51 14.63 12.00
N LEU A 255 6.19 15.07 10.96
CA LEU A 255 7.31 15.98 11.18
C LEU A 255 6.66 17.36 11.20
N ASP A 256 6.39 17.89 12.38
CA ASP A 256 5.63 19.12 12.52
C ASP A 256 6.29 20.29 11.78
N ILE A 257 5.74 20.59 10.60
CA ILE A 257 5.81 21.92 9.98
C ILE A 257 4.72 22.83 10.60
N GLY A 258 3.88 22.33 11.53
CA GLY A 258 2.82 23.17 12.13
C GLY A 258 2.11 22.71 13.42
N GLY A 259 2.62 21.75 14.20
CA GLY A 259 2.01 21.33 15.47
C GLY A 259 3.00 21.43 16.63
N ASN A 260 2.60 22.16 17.68
CA ASN A 260 3.29 22.44 18.95
C ASN A 260 4.82 22.41 18.96
N CYS A 261 5.41 23.61 19.01
CA CYS A 261 6.82 23.75 19.32
C CYS A 261 7.14 23.22 20.72
N THR A 262 7.72 22.03 20.78
CA THR A 262 8.13 21.39 22.04
C THR A 262 9.54 20.87 21.95
N ASP A 263 10.20 20.81 23.10
CA ASP A 263 11.46 20.11 23.25
C ASP A 263 11.19 18.64 23.55
N LEU A 264 11.91 17.76 22.87
CA LEU A 264 11.83 16.30 23.03
C LEU A 264 12.90 15.77 23.99
N ASN A 265 13.69 16.66 24.61
CA ASN A 265 14.70 16.32 25.60
C ASN A 265 14.75 17.35 26.73
N GLU A 266 14.84 16.88 27.97
CA GLU A 266 14.90 17.72 29.18
C GLU A 266 16.14 18.63 29.22
N SER A 267 17.21 18.27 28.51
CA SER A 267 18.44 19.06 28.43
C SER A 267 18.43 20.14 27.34
N CYS A 268 17.36 20.26 26.54
CA CYS A 268 17.29 21.19 25.41
C CYS A 268 17.56 22.64 25.80
N GLU A 269 17.00 23.12 26.91
CA GLU A 269 17.25 24.49 27.39
C GLU A 269 18.73 24.72 27.71
N ARG A 270 19.35 23.75 28.39
CA ARG A 270 20.77 23.80 28.75
C ARG A 270 21.65 23.81 27.51
N TRP A 271 21.36 22.96 26.54
CA TRP A 271 22.13 22.88 25.29
C TRP A 271 21.96 24.13 24.43
N ALA A 272 20.75 24.68 24.36
CA ALA A 272 20.51 25.95 23.70
C ALA A 272 21.32 27.08 24.37
N ALA A 273 21.36 27.14 25.71
CA ALA A 273 22.19 28.10 26.45
C ALA A 273 23.70 27.93 26.19
N LEU A 274 24.16 26.72 25.85
CA LEU A 274 25.56 26.42 25.49
C LEU A 274 25.88 26.68 24.00
N GLY A 275 24.90 27.14 23.23
CA GLY A 275 25.05 27.49 21.81
C GLY A 275 24.91 26.31 20.85
N GLU A 276 24.32 25.19 21.28
CA GLU A 276 24.17 23.99 20.45
C GLU A 276 23.22 24.18 19.27
N CYS A 277 22.30 25.15 19.33
CA CYS A 277 21.43 25.48 18.20
C CYS A 277 22.22 25.83 16.91
N THR A 278 23.45 26.33 17.07
CA THR A 278 24.36 26.62 15.96
C THR A 278 25.39 25.51 15.75
N LYS A 279 25.97 24.97 16.84
CA LYS A 279 27.04 23.96 16.77
C LYS A 279 26.53 22.58 16.35
N ASN A 280 25.30 22.25 16.71
CA ASN A 280 24.63 20.98 16.45
C ASN A 280 23.24 21.20 15.86
N ARG A 281 23.21 21.98 14.77
CA ARG A 281 21.98 22.47 14.15
C ARG A 281 21.02 21.36 13.72
N GLU A 282 21.52 20.27 13.15
CA GLU A 282 20.66 19.16 12.70
C GLU A 282 19.94 18.48 13.86
N TYR A 283 20.63 18.21 14.97
CA TYR A 283 20.01 17.61 16.15
C TYR A 283 19.05 18.60 16.83
N MET A 284 19.45 19.85 16.97
CA MET A 284 18.72 20.85 17.74
C MET A 284 17.51 21.41 16.97
N ILE A 285 17.70 21.77 15.71
CA ILE A 285 16.72 22.48 14.86
C ILE A 285 16.13 21.55 13.79
N GLY A 286 16.94 20.65 13.23
CA GLY A 286 16.53 19.76 12.14
C GLY A 286 17.00 20.20 10.76
N THR A 287 16.62 19.42 9.75
CA THR A 287 16.73 19.72 8.31
C THR A 287 15.37 20.08 7.72
N ALA A 288 15.31 20.33 6.41
CA ALA A 288 14.05 20.57 5.71
C ALA A 288 13.13 19.34 5.72
N GLU A 289 13.71 18.15 5.86
CA GLU A 289 13.04 16.87 5.81
C GLU A 289 12.81 16.23 7.18
N LEU A 290 13.46 16.72 8.25
CA LEU A 290 13.44 16.14 9.60
C LEU A 290 13.57 17.24 10.68
N PRO A 291 12.54 17.60 11.47
CA PRO A 291 12.65 18.45 12.65
C PRO A 291 13.67 17.94 13.68
N GLY A 292 14.37 18.89 14.27
CA GLY A 292 15.27 18.65 15.40
C GLY A 292 14.49 18.45 16.71
N TYR A 293 15.22 17.98 17.71
CA TYR A 293 14.68 17.58 19.01
C TYR A 293 14.48 18.75 19.98
N CYS A 294 15.09 19.92 19.72
CA CYS A 294 15.13 21.05 20.66
C CYS A 294 14.63 22.36 20.03
N ARG A 295 13.66 22.26 19.13
CA ARG A 295 13.20 23.38 18.29
C ARG A 295 12.60 24.53 19.09
N ARG A 296 11.96 24.24 20.24
CA ARG A 296 11.43 25.25 21.16
C ARG A 296 12.53 25.99 21.89
N SER A 297 13.48 25.26 22.46
CA SER A 297 14.66 25.86 23.10
C SER A 297 15.50 26.68 22.11
N CYS A 298 15.52 26.29 20.83
CA CYS A 298 16.20 27.03 19.76
C CYS A 298 15.36 28.13 19.08
N LYS A 299 14.11 28.33 19.50
CA LYS A 299 13.23 29.42 19.01
C LYS A 299 13.04 29.43 17.49
N VAL A 300 13.05 28.25 16.87
CA VAL A 300 12.77 28.06 15.42
C VAL A 300 11.31 27.69 15.16
N CYS A 301 10.60 27.50 16.25
CA CYS A 301 9.19 27.64 16.49
C CYS A 301 9.08 28.13 17.96
#